data_AF-A0A497QS90-F1
#
_entry.id   AF-A0A497QS90-F1
#
_cell.length_a   1.000
_cell.length_b   1.000
_cell.length_c   1.000
_cell.angle_alpha   90.00
_cell.angle_beta   90.00
_cell.angle_gamma   90.00
#
_symmetry.space_group_name_H-M   'P 1'
#
loop_
_entity.id
_entity.type
_entity.pdbx_description
1 polymer ?
#
loop_
_entity_poly.entity_id
_entity_poly.type
_entity_poly.pdbx_seq_one_letter_code
_entity_poly.pdbx_strand_id
1 'polypeptide(L)'
;MKNQHITDVPFFHNYCLIHRRASIIISVTLLLLFALALRLHHLDYESLWMDELRQISYYPHSFVQIVHEAASQQQPPLDYWIGHFVYAFSYSDFAVRLPSALFGVGTVFFLTFLVARICSWPVGLGTGIIASLLPFNLYYSQEARPYSIAIFFMLGVLWSLDSLLTTRNKHLVKLMVLLFFSTAFLYSRTLSPLVVTVVLILILVIWFGTLILREGITLKAQQGRIILAAIVFGLALLLYFPSLYLVLAKGGRYADTSLQIDMYKFITCIRNFDIIPIWRAFIVQTEPLTFPLLILLCLSPYFAWRMGLWSKNSLLMISIILLPGASILDLFVFQTKSQLPFRPPYAIFLLPLTLVLAAVTFQGLWSKEARYTQGSMAIRVLLLGIAGVLMFNTANSALAFKSLRKKTDWRGVSAYLTASCGSKQAIICDSLSPYSKWEPTFCGFPRYYHGQSPRTSMARLPFLAAGMYNVHYEPFVLLFQWREYYLTPHSQYPIMSVPAPHMKNIDYGKIRREPLLAVTEFTGFSVIKLKKSTNNLAMDTYAIISRMLLYLPQDSSLVELQLAAASLARILGYPHWQNHLVQATKLVNDYNRSKVKNIGAHIKALTPKPLAKITS
;
A
#
# COMPACT_ATOMS: atom_id res chain seq x y z
N MET A 1 -13.73 52.66 -32.24
CA MET A 1 -14.56 53.01 -31.05
C MET A 1 -15.63 51.94 -30.93
N LYS A 2 -15.76 51.07 -29.92
CA LYS A 2 -15.33 51.02 -28.51
C LYS A 2 -14.69 49.65 -28.22
N ASN A 3 -13.48 49.66 -27.67
CA ASN A 3 -12.88 48.53 -26.97
C ASN A 3 -13.36 48.58 -25.52
N GLN A 4 -14.16 47.62 -25.08
CA GLN A 4 -14.35 47.35 -23.65
C GLN A 4 -13.45 46.18 -23.26
N HIS A 5 -12.28 46.56 -22.72
CA HIS A 5 -11.44 45.67 -21.92
C HIS A 5 -12.24 45.25 -20.68
N ILE A 6 -12.77 44.03 -20.67
CA ILE A 6 -13.19 43.35 -19.45
C ILE A 6 -11.95 42.64 -18.90
N THR A 7 -11.07 43.41 -18.29
CA THR A 7 -10.00 42.94 -17.41
C THR A 7 -10.22 43.58 -16.05
N ASP A 8 -11.27 43.18 -15.36
CA ASP A 8 -11.42 43.46 -13.92
C ASP A 8 -12.27 42.35 -13.30
N VAL A 9 -11.62 41.47 -12.56
CA VAL A 9 -12.27 40.73 -11.47
C VAL A 9 -11.89 41.52 -10.20
N PRO A 10 -12.74 42.45 -9.72
CA PRO A 10 -12.42 43.23 -8.54
C PRO A 10 -12.75 42.38 -7.32
N PHE A 11 -11.78 41.62 -6.83
CA PHE A 11 -11.84 41.08 -5.47
C PHE A 11 -10.50 41.30 -4.79
N PHE A 12 -10.43 42.44 -4.07
CA PHE A 12 -9.36 42.96 -3.22
C PHE A 12 -8.29 43.85 -3.88
N HIS A 13 -8.43 45.18 -3.70
CA HIS A 13 -7.40 46.18 -4.03
C HIS A 13 -6.60 46.60 -2.77
N ASN A 14 -5.32 46.22 -2.75
CA ASN A 14 -4.12 47.07 -2.62
C ASN A 14 -3.70 47.86 -1.35
N TYR A 15 -4.28 47.69 -0.17
CA TYR A 15 -3.59 48.15 1.09
C TYR A 15 -3.31 47.03 2.12
N CYS A 16 -3.81 45.81 1.88
CA CYS A 16 -3.71 44.65 2.80
C CYS A 16 -2.86 43.48 2.26
N LEU A 17 -2.02 43.69 1.22
CA LEU A 17 -1.35 42.58 0.53
C LEU A 17 -0.16 41.98 1.28
N ILE A 18 0.59 42.76 2.05
CA ILE A 18 1.78 42.28 2.78
C ILE A 18 1.35 41.46 4.01
N HIS A 19 0.44 41.97 4.83
CA HIS A 19 -0.11 41.23 5.98
C HIS A 19 -0.86 39.97 5.57
N ARG A 20 -1.54 39.98 4.40
CA ARG A 20 -2.22 38.79 3.86
C ARG A 20 -1.24 37.75 3.31
N ARG A 21 -0.10 38.16 2.75
CA ARG A 21 0.96 37.22 2.32
C ARG A 21 1.67 36.60 3.51
N ALA A 22 2.04 37.41 4.51
CA ALA A 22 2.66 36.93 5.73
C ALA A 22 1.75 35.94 6.48
N SER A 23 0.45 36.24 6.62
CA SER A 23 -0.49 35.31 7.27
C SER A 23 -0.66 34.01 6.49
N ILE A 24 -0.74 34.04 5.16
CA ILE A 24 -0.77 32.82 4.33
C ILE A 24 0.51 31.99 4.54
N ILE A 25 1.68 32.61 4.50
CA ILE A 25 2.96 31.92 4.70
C ILE A 25 3.00 31.28 6.09
N ILE A 26 2.59 32.02 7.13
CA ILE A 26 2.52 31.50 8.51
C ILE A 26 1.54 30.32 8.58
N SER A 27 0.32 30.45 8.04
CA SER A 27 -0.68 29.37 8.08
C SER A 27 -0.22 28.12 7.35
N VAL A 28 0.39 28.27 6.16
CA VAL A 28 0.96 27.13 5.43
C VAL A 28 2.13 26.53 6.20
N THR A 29 3.02 27.35 6.77
CA THR A 29 4.16 26.86 7.57
C THR A 29 3.68 26.07 8.78
N LEU A 30 2.70 26.59 9.54
CA LEU A 30 2.10 25.89 10.67
C LEU A 30 1.42 24.58 10.25
N LEU A 31 0.71 24.58 9.12
CA LEU A 31 0.12 23.37 8.55
C LEU A 31 1.19 22.33 8.19
N LEU A 32 2.31 22.74 7.59
CA LEU A 32 3.38 21.81 7.22
C LEU A 32 4.13 21.29 8.44
N LEU A 33 4.38 22.13 9.45
CA LEU A 33 4.95 21.70 10.74
C LEU A 33 4.02 20.70 11.43
N PHE A 34 2.70 20.96 11.41
CA PHE A 34 1.70 20.03 11.92
C PHE A 34 1.69 18.70 11.15
N ALA A 35 1.67 18.75 9.81
CA ALA A 35 1.73 17.58 8.95
C ALA A 35 3.01 16.76 9.13
N LEU A 36 4.15 17.43 9.37
CA LEU A 36 5.44 16.83 9.67
C LEU A 36 5.41 16.15 11.04
N ALA A 37 4.96 16.85 12.09
CA ALA A 37 4.85 16.29 13.44
C ALA A 37 4.00 15.02 13.45
N LEU A 38 2.85 15.01 12.76
CA LEU A 38 2.00 13.83 12.63
C LEU A 38 2.71 12.65 11.94
N ARG A 39 3.58 12.92 10.95
CA ARG A 39 4.29 11.87 10.19
C ARG A 39 5.56 11.39 10.89
N LEU A 40 6.22 12.22 11.68
CA LEU A 40 7.38 11.82 12.48
C LEU A 40 6.97 11.11 13.78
N HIS A 41 5.80 11.45 14.34
CA HIS A 41 5.28 10.81 15.54
C HIS A 41 5.14 9.29 15.34
N HIS A 42 5.91 8.54 16.14
CA HIS A 42 5.94 7.08 16.15
C HIS A 42 6.34 6.46 14.79
N LEU A 43 7.19 7.15 14.02
CA LEU A 43 7.61 6.69 12.69
C LEU A 43 8.30 5.31 12.72
N ASP A 44 9.01 4.99 13.80
CA ASP A 44 9.66 3.71 14.04
C ASP A 44 9.07 2.92 15.21
N TYR A 45 7.88 3.31 15.72
CA TYR A 45 7.26 2.61 16.85
C TYR A 45 6.92 1.16 16.51
N GLU A 46 6.29 0.93 15.36
CA GLU A 46 5.97 -0.42 14.87
C GLU A 46 7.12 -1.00 14.06
N SER A 47 7.35 -2.32 14.21
CA SER A 47 8.32 -3.06 13.39
C SER A 47 8.04 -2.88 11.89
N LEU A 48 9.06 -3.03 11.06
CA LEU A 48 8.91 -3.03 9.61
C LEU A 48 8.01 -4.18 9.18
N TRP A 49 7.05 -3.89 8.30
CA TRP A 49 6.26 -4.94 7.68
C TRP A 49 7.12 -5.68 6.65
N MET A 50 6.80 -6.92 6.38
CA MET A 50 7.38 -7.75 5.32
C MET A 50 7.63 -7.05 3.96
N ASP A 51 6.72 -6.23 3.44
CA ASP A 51 6.95 -5.53 2.17
C ASP A 51 8.04 -4.45 2.31
N GLU A 52 8.11 -3.78 3.47
CA GLU A 52 9.20 -2.86 3.81
C GLU A 52 10.53 -3.63 3.99
N LEU A 53 10.52 -4.73 4.74
CA LEU A 53 11.69 -5.56 5.00
C LEU A 53 12.31 -6.10 3.71
N ARG A 54 11.47 -6.61 2.80
CA ARG A 54 11.92 -7.08 1.50
C ARG A 54 12.49 -5.96 0.64
N GLN A 55 11.90 -4.78 0.65
CA GLN A 55 12.43 -3.64 -0.10
C GLN A 55 13.78 -3.17 0.49
N ILE A 56 13.85 -3.02 1.81
CA ILE A 56 15.05 -2.56 2.53
C ILE A 56 16.20 -3.56 2.39
N SER A 57 15.95 -4.87 2.27
CA SER A 57 17.01 -5.86 2.08
C SER A 57 17.82 -5.67 0.80
N TYR A 58 17.32 -4.88 -0.16
CA TYR A 58 18.01 -4.55 -1.40
C TYR A 58 18.75 -3.20 -1.35
N TYR A 59 18.49 -2.36 -0.35
CA TYR A 59 19.15 -1.05 -0.21
C TYR A 59 20.69 -1.10 -0.11
N PRO A 60 21.34 -2.10 0.52
CA PRO A 60 22.80 -2.14 0.57
C PRO A 60 23.45 -2.58 -0.75
N HIS A 61 22.69 -2.99 -1.76
CA HIS A 61 23.23 -3.47 -3.03
C HIS A 61 23.62 -2.32 -3.96
N SER A 62 24.38 -2.64 -5.02
CA SER A 62 24.84 -1.61 -5.97
C SER A 62 23.67 -1.00 -6.75
N PHE A 63 23.87 0.22 -7.26
CA PHE A 63 22.85 0.99 -7.98
C PHE A 63 22.22 0.21 -9.15
N VAL A 64 23.02 -0.57 -9.89
CA VAL A 64 22.57 -1.39 -11.03
C VAL A 64 21.85 -2.66 -10.56
N GLN A 65 22.32 -3.31 -9.50
CA GLN A 65 21.64 -4.47 -8.92
C GLN A 65 20.23 -4.11 -8.44
N ILE A 66 20.09 -2.95 -7.80
CA ILE A 66 18.80 -2.43 -7.34
C ILE A 66 17.77 -2.34 -8.48
N VAL A 67 18.18 -1.94 -9.69
CA VAL A 67 17.27 -1.90 -10.86
C VAL A 67 16.68 -3.28 -11.15
N HIS A 68 17.53 -4.30 -11.11
CA HIS A 68 17.15 -5.68 -11.35
C HIS A 68 16.31 -6.29 -10.22
N GLU A 69 16.55 -5.88 -8.98
CA GLU A 69 15.84 -6.35 -7.79
C GLU A 69 14.49 -5.69 -7.62
N ALA A 70 14.39 -4.36 -7.82
CA ALA A 70 13.14 -3.63 -7.88
C ALA A 70 12.23 -4.20 -8.99
N ALA A 71 12.79 -4.46 -10.17
CA ALA A 71 12.04 -5.08 -11.27
C ALA A 71 11.53 -6.49 -10.92
N SER A 72 12.27 -7.27 -10.13
CA SER A 72 11.79 -8.58 -9.63
C SER A 72 10.58 -8.46 -8.69
N GLN A 73 10.41 -7.28 -8.07
CA GLN A 73 9.27 -6.92 -7.23
C GLN A 73 8.20 -6.13 -7.99
N GLN A 74 8.26 -6.14 -9.33
CA GLN A 74 7.38 -5.38 -10.20
C GLN A 74 7.32 -3.88 -9.87
N GLN A 75 8.40 -3.29 -9.38
CA GLN A 75 8.51 -1.84 -9.18
C GLN A 75 9.66 -1.28 -10.02
N PRO A 76 9.58 -0.01 -10.46
CA PRO A 76 10.75 0.71 -10.92
C PRO A 76 11.62 1.14 -9.73
N PRO A 77 12.85 1.62 -9.97
CA PRO A 77 13.88 1.68 -8.92
C PRO A 77 13.93 2.99 -8.11
N LEU A 78 13.06 4.00 -8.34
CA LEU A 78 13.25 5.32 -7.72
C LEU A 78 13.23 5.28 -6.19
N ASP A 79 12.25 4.63 -5.60
CA ASP A 79 12.12 4.51 -4.15
C ASP A 79 13.24 3.65 -3.54
N TYR A 80 13.73 2.65 -4.29
CA TYR A 80 14.88 1.86 -3.88
C TYR A 80 16.18 2.67 -3.89
N TRP A 81 16.39 3.52 -4.91
CA TRP A 81 17.56 4.39 -4.96
C TRP A 81 17.53 5.45 -3.87
N ILE A 82 16.37 6.06 -3.59
CA ILE A 82 16.19 6.95 -2.44
C ILE A 82 16.55 6.19 -1.14
N GLY A 83 16.04 4.97 -0.99
CA GLY A 83 16.35 4.09 0.13
C GLY A 83 17.83 3.75 0.26
N HIS A 84 18.51 3.47 -0.85
CA HIS A 84 19.95 3.20 -0.92
C HIS A 84 20.77 4.36 -0.35
N PHE A 85 20.49 5.59 -0.78
CA PHE A 85 21.18 6.76 -0.25
C PHE A 85 20.94 6.94 1.24
N VAL A 86 19.70 6.76 1.71
CA VAL A 86 19.37 6.86 3.14
C VAL A 86 20.08 5.77 3.95
N TYR A 87 20.09 4.54 3.44
CA TYR A 87 20.72 3.40 4.09
C TYR A 87 22.24 3.59 4.25
N ALA A 88 22.87 4.30 3.31
CA ALA A 88 24.29 4.66 3.41
C ALA A 88 24.61 5.55 4.63
N PHE A 89 23.65 6.33 5.13
CA PHE A 89 23.80 7.14 6.35
C PHE A 89 23.26 6.44 7.61
N SER A 90 22.12 5.76 7.50
CA SER A 90 21.52 5.03 8.64
C SER A 90 20.62 3.90 8.16
N TYR A 91 20.81 2.73 8.75
CA TYR A 91 19.99 1.55 8.52
C TYR A 91 18.78 1.45 9.47
N SER A 92 18.53 2.44 10.34
CA SER A 92 17.46 2.39 11.35
C SER A 92 16.06 2.36 10.73
N ASP A 93 15.08 1.79 11.45
CA ASP A 93 13.67 1.76 11.03
C ASP A 93 13.12 3.20 10.81
N PHE A 94 13.58 4.16 11.61
CA PHE A 94 13.23 5.57 11.47
C PHE A 94 13.77 6.16 10.16
N ALA A 95 15.08 5.98 9.91
CA ALA A 95 15.74 6.56 8.74
C ALA A 95 15.11 6.08 7.44
N VAL A 96 14.89 4.77 7.29
CA VAL A 96 14.34 4.20 6.04
C VAL A 96 12.90 4.63 5.75
N ARG A 97 12.13 5.07 6.76
CA ARG A 97 10.77 5.60 6.60
C ARG A 97 10.72 7.13 6.45
N LEU A 98 11.79 7.83 6.81
CA LEU A 98 11.87 9.29 6.75
C LEU A 98 11.59 9.88 5.36
N PRO A 99 12.07 9.30 4.24
CA PRO A 99 11.74 9.82 2.91
C PRO A 99 10.24 9.88 2.66
N SER A 100 9.52 8.78 2.92
CA SER A 100 8.08 8.70 2.76
C SER A 100 7.34 9.73 3.62
N ALA A 101 7.84 10.00 4.83
CA ALA A 101 7.29 11.03 5.70
C ALA A 101 7.44 12.42 5.07
N LEU A 102 8.63 12.75 4.56
CA LEU A 102 8.90 14.04 3.92
C LEU A 102 8.09 14.24 2.63
N PHE A 103 8.03 13.22 1.76
CA PHE A 103 7.20 13.25 0.57
C PHE A 103 5.71 13.37 0.92
N GLY A 104 5.26 12.71 1.99
CA GLY A 104 3.92 12.87 2.54
C GLY A 104 3.59 14.30 2.99
N VAL A 105 4.54 15.03 3.57
CA VAL A 105 4.40 16.47 3.87
C VAL A 105 4.33 17.28 2.57
N GLY A 106 5.18 16.96 1.60
CA GLY A 106 5.15 17.56 0.26
C GLY A 106 3.81 17.37 -0.46
N THR A 107 3.17 16.22 -0.29
CA THR A 107 1.80 15.96 -0.79
C THR A 107 0.79 16.93 -0.17
N VAL A 108 0.85 17.16 1.15
CA VAL A 108 -0.03 18.14 1.83
C VAL A 108 0.22 19.54 1.29
N PHE A 109 1.49 19.92 1.07
CA PHE A 109 1.86 21.20 0.47
C PHE A 109 1.24 21.38 -0.92
N PHE A 110 1.46 20.43 -1.83
CA PHE A 110 0.94 20.53 -3.19
C PHE A 110 -0.59 20.54 -3.23
N LEU A 111 -1.26 19.70 -2.44
CA LEU A 111 -2.73 19.72 -2.37
C LEU A 111 -3.25 21.09 -1.91
N THR A 112 -2.69 21.62 -0.84
CA THR A 112 -3.06 22.93 -0.29
C THR A 112 -2.92 24.02 -1.36
N PHE A 113 -1.78 24.03 -2.05
CA PHE A 113 -1.47 25.04 -3.06
C PHE A 113 -2.34 24.91 -4.32
N LEU A 114 -2.50 23.70 -4.85
CA LEU A 114 -3.32 23.45 -6.05
C LEU A 114 -4.78 23.80 -5.81
N VAL A 115 -5.32 23.43 -4.65
CA VAL A 115 -6.69 23.80 -4.28
C VAL A 115 -6.82 25.31 -4.06
N ALA A 116 -5.86 25.95 -3.39
CA ALA A 116 -5.89 27.41 -3.21
C ALA A 116 -5.84 28.17 -4.55
N ARG A 117 -5.22 27.58 -5.58
CA ARG A 117 -5.14 28.14 -6.94
C ARG A 117 -6.46 28.02 -7.72
N ILE A 118 -7.21 26.93 -7.53
CA ILE A 118 -8.53 26.74 -8.16
C ILE A 118 -9.62 27.48 -7.39
N CYS A 119 -9.52 27.46 -6.06
CA CYS A 119 -10.51 27.96 -5.12
C CYS A 119 -9.98 29.19 -4.38
N SER A 120 -9.93 29.15 -3.05
CA SER A 120 -9.40 30.21 -2.19
C SER A 120 -8.45 29.63 -1.15
N TRP A 121 -7.55 30.45 -0.61
CA TRP A 121 -6.59 30.03 0.43
C TRP A 121 -7.23 29.35 1.65
N PRO A 122 -8.37 29.82 2.20
CA PRO A 122 -9.04 29.11 3.30
C PRO A 122 -9.49 27.69 2.92
N VAL A 123 -10.05 27.50 1.71
CA VAL A 123 -10.44 26.17 1.22
C VAL A 123 -9.20 25.30 1.01
N GLY A 124 -8.12 25.86 0.44
CA GLY A 124 -6.85 25.15 0.28
C GLY A 124 -6.26 24.69 1.62
N LEU A 125 -6.21 25.58 2.63
CA LEU A 125 -5.75 25.24 3.97
C LEU A 125 -6.64 24.18 4.63
N GLY A 126 -7.97 24.29 4.49
CA GLY A 126 -8.91 23.28 4.98
C GLY A 126 -8.68 21.91 4.35
N THR A 127 -8.49 21.85 3.03
CA THR A 127 -8.12 20.61 2.33
C THR A 127 -6.78 20.07 2.80
N GLY A 128 -5.80 20.95 3.04
CA GLY A 128 -4.50 20.59 3.60
C GLY A 128 -4.60 19.96 4.99
N ILE A 129 -5.42 20.53 5.88
CA ILE A 129 -5.69 19.98 7.22
C ILE A 129 -6.31 18.59 7.10
N ILE A 130 -7.36 18.44 6.28
CA ILE A 130 -8.00 17.13 6.03
C ILE A 130 -6.97 16.12 5.49
N ALA A 131 -6.20 16.50 4.46
CA ALA A 131 -5.16 15.65 3.88
C ALA A 131 -4.05 15.27 4.88
N SER A 132 -3.74 16.16 5.83
CA SER A 132 -2.73 15.90 6.87
C SER A 132 -3.20 14.88 7.91
N LEU A 133 -4.52 14.79 8.14
CA LEU A 133 -5.15 13.93 9.15
C LEU A 133 -5.72 12.63 8.57
N LEU A 134 -6.01 12.55 7.28
CA LEU A 134 -6.61 11.35 6.69
C LEU A 134 -5.74 10.10 6.95
N PRO A 135 -6.29 9.03 7.56
CA PRO A 135 -5.53 7.83 7.92
C PRO A 135 -4.78 7.21 6.75
N PHE A 136 -5.34 7.21 5.55
CA PHE A 136 -4.70 6.59 4.38
C PHE A 136 -3.42 7.33 4.01
N ASN A 137 -3.49 8.65 3.96
CA ASN A 137 -2.34 9.47 3.63
C ASN A 137 -1.28 9.41 4.74
N LEU A 138 -1.69 9.36 6.01
CA LEU A 138 -0.77 9.16 7.14
C LEU A 138 -0.06 7.80 7.08
N TYR A 139 -0.79 6.71 6.88
CA TYR A 139 -0.24 5.35 6.83
C TYR A 139 0.86 5.23 5.79
N TYR A 140 0.57 5.61 4.55
CA TYR A 140 1.52 5.51 3.45
C TYR A 140 2.61 6.59 3.46
N SER A 141 2.48 7.61 4.31
CA SER A 141 3.59 8.51 4.66
C SER A 141 4.50 7.92 5.74
N GLN A 142 4.10 6.87 6.45
CA GLN A 142 4.89 6.22 7.52
C GLN A 142 5.33 4.80 7.16
N GLU A 143 5.33 4.46 5.87
CA GLU A 143 5.90 3.20 5.37
C GLU A 143 7.10 3.47 4.47
N ALA A 144 8.15 2.64 4.57
CA ALA A 144 9.30 2.64 3.66
C ALA A 144 8.91 1.99 2.31
N ARG A 145 7.98 2.64 1.60
CA ARG A 145 7.28 2.16 0.40
C ARG A 145 7.01 3.33 -0.57
N PRO A 146 6.79 3.08 -1.87
CA PRO A 146 6.77 4.12 -2.90
C PRO A 146 5.51 5.02 -2.91
N TYR A 147 4.51 4.75 -2.09
CA TYR A 147 3.16 5.30 -2.29
C TYR A 147 3.08 6.82 -2.09
N SER A 148 3.65 7.34 -1.00
CA SER A 148 3.69 8.80 -0.74
C SER A 148 4.56 9.54 -1.76
N ILE A 149 5.68 8.93 -2.16
CA ILE A 149 6.56 9.43 -3.23
C ILE A 149 5.77 9.58 -4.54
N ALA A 150 5.00 8.56 -4.91
CA ALA A 150 4.21 8.56 -6.13
C ALA A 150 3.10 9.63 -6.11
N ILE A 151 2.39 9.80 -4.98
CA ILE A 151 1.36 10.85 -4.83
C ILE A 151 1.99 12.24 -4.94
N PHE A 152 3.15 12.46 -4.31
CA PHE A 152 3.90 13.72 -4.42
C PHE A 152 4.25 14.06 -5.86
N PHE A 153 4.87 13.13 -6.60
CA PHE A 153 5.26 13.38 -7.99
C PHE A 153 4.05 13.54 -8.90
N MET A 154 2.95 12.81 -8.68
CA MET A 154 1.68 13.02 -9.40
C MET A 154 1.16 14.45 -9.24
N LEU A 155 1.13 14.97 -8.01
CA LEU A 155 0.67 16.34 -7.78
C LEU A 155 1.62 17.37 -8.38
N GLY A 156 2.93 17.09 -8.39
CA GLY A 156 3.92 17.88 -9.10
C GLY A 156 3.74 17.86 -10.63
N VAL A 157 3.31 16.73 -11.22
CA VAL A 157 2.89 16.64 -12.63
C VAL A 157 1.70 17.57 -12.88
N LEU A 158 0.65 17.48 -12.06
CA LEU A 158 -0.53 18.33 -12.21
C LEU A 158 -0.19 19.82 -12.08
N TRP A 159 0.65 20.18 -11.10
CA TRP A 159 1.11 21.55 -10.88
C TRP A 159 1.93 22.10 -12.05
N SER A 160 2.91 21.32 -12.52
CA SER A 160 3.81 21.74 -13.60
C SER A 160 3.09 21.80 -14.95
N LEU A 161 2.16 20.87 -15.20
CA LEU A 161 1.29 20.87 -16.38
C LEU A 161 0.39 22.11 -16.38
N ASP A 162 -0.28 22.40 -15.26
CA ASP A 162 -1.12 23.59 -15.14
C ASP A 162 -0.30 24.88 -15.31
N SER A 163 0.90 24.95 -14.73
CA SER A 163 1.83 26.07 -14.93
C SER A 163 2.19 26.27 -16.41
N LEU A 164 2.53 25.19 -17.13
CA LEU A 164 2.85 25.23 -18.55
C LEU A 164 1.67 25.70 -19.40
N LEU A 165 0.47 25.21 -19.12
CA LEU A 165 -0.73 25.52 -19.91
C LEU A 165 -1.21 26.95 -19.70
N THR A 166 -1.07 27.50 -18.48
CA THR A 166 -1.66 28.79 -18.11
C THR A 166 -0.74 29.99 -18.36
N THR A 167 0.57 29.88 -18.17
CA THR A 167 1.47 31.05 -18.14
C THR A 167 2.27 31.25 -19.43
N ARG A 168 2.38 32.50 -19.91
CA ARG A 168 3.08 32.88 -21.16
C ARG A 168 4.62 33.01 -21.06
N ASN A 169 5.21 32.93 -19.87
CA ASN A 169 6.66 33.07 -19.66
C ASN A 169 7.50 31.89 -20.22
N LYS A 170 8.83 32.10 -20.32
CA LYS A 170 9.86 31.16 -20.83
C LYS A 170 9.48 29.67 -20.65
N HIS A 171 9.32 28.97 -21.76
CA HIS A 171 8.82 27.60 -21.79
C HIS A 171 9.82 26.55 -21.27
N LEU A 172 11.12 26.74 -21.51
CA LEU A 172 12.13 25.70 -21.26
C LEU A 172 12.14 25.21 -19.80
N VAL A 173 12.17 26.11 -18.82
CA VAL A 173 12.18 25.71 -17.40
C VAL A 173 10.93 24.90 -17.04
N LYS A 174 9.74 25.31 -17.52
CA LYS A 174 8.50 24.58 -17.25
C LYS A 174 8.48 23.21 -17.90
N LEU A 175 9.03 23.08 -19.11
CA LEU A 175 9.15 21.80 -19.80
C LEU A 175 10.10 20.87 -19.04
N MET A 176 11.25 21.37 -18.58
CA MET A 176 12.20 20.60 -17.78
C MET A 176 11.59 20.15 -16.44
N VAL A 177 10.84 21.04 -15.78
CA VAL A 177 10.14 20.72 -14.53
C VAL A 177 9.04 19.68 -14.77
N LEU A 178 8.23 19.82 -15.82
CA LEU A 178 7.22 18.83 -16.17
C LEU A 178 7.87 17.48 -16.52
N LEU A 179 8.98 17.48 -17.26
CA LEU A 179 9.72 16.27 -17.61
C LEU A 179 10.26 15.58 -16.35
N PHE A 180 10.83 16.34 -15.43
CA PHE A 180 11.33 15.82 -14.15
C PHE A 180 10.20 15.16 -13.35
N PHE A 181 9.09 15.87 -13.09
CA PHE A 181 7.97 15.32 -12.32
C PHE A 181 7.34 14.11 -13.01
N SER A 182 7.17 14.15 -14.33
CA SER A 182 6.56 13.04 -15.09
C SER A 182 7.46 11.80 -15.08
N THR A 183 8.76 11.98 -15.29
CA THR A 183 9.73 10.87 -15.26
C THR A 183 9.83 10.29 -13.85
N ALA A 184 9.95 11.13 -12.83
CA ALA A 184 10.00 10.66 -11.44
C ALA A 184 8.69 9.98 -11.00
N PHE A 185 7.54 10.44 -11.48
CA PHE A 185 6.27 9.77 -11.25
C PHE A 185 6.24 8.37 -11.87
N LEU A 186 6.66 8.23 -13.14
CA LEU A 186 6.75 6.94 -13.82
C LEU A 186 7.75 5.98 -13.14
N TYR A 187 8.88 6.50 -12.66
CA TYR A 187 9.89 5.70 -11.94
C TYR A 187 9.50 5.38 -10.49
N SER A 188 8.45 6.01 -9.94
CA SER A 188 8.00 5.76 -8.56
C SER A 188 7.24 4.44 -8.42
N ARG A 189 6.41 4.07 -9.41
CA ARG A 189 5.59 2.86 -9.43
C ARG A 189 5.23 2.47 -10.86
N THR A 190 4.84 1.20 -11.05
CA THR A 190 4.65 0.64 -12.39
C THR A 190 3.32 1.03 -13.04
N LEU A 191 2.19 0.51 -12.55
CA LEU A 191 0.92 0.56 -13.28
C LEU A 191 0.23 1.92 -13.17
N SER A 192 -0.03 2.41 -11.96
CA SER A 192 -0.83 3.63 -11.78
C SER A 192 -0.20 4.89 -12.39
N PRO A 193 1.13 5.13 -12.34
CA PRO A 193 1.72 6.28 -13.01
C PRO A 193 1.67 6.18 -14.53
N LEU A 194 1.85 4.96 -15.07
CA LEU A 194 1.73 4.70 -16.49
C LEU A 194 0.31 5.01 -16.98
N VAL A 195 -0.71 4.48 -16.30
CA VAL A 195 -2.13 4.71 -16.64
C VAL A 195 -2.48 6.20 -16.57
N VAL A 196 -2.12 6.88 -15.48
CA VAL A 196 -2.37 8.33 -15.33
C VAL A 196 -1.69 9.12 -16.45
N THR A 197 -0.45 8.79 -16.81
CA THR A 197 0.29 9.46 -17.89
C THR A 197 -0.37 9.24 -19.25
N VAL A 198 -0.80 8.01 -19.55
CA VAL A 198 -1.52 7.69 -20.79
C VAL A 198 -2.84 8.46 -20.86
N VAL A 199 -3.63 8.47 -19.78
CA VAL A 199 -4.90 9.23 -19.74
C VAL A 199 -4.66 10.73 -19.89
N LEU A 200 -3.61 11.29 -19.29
CA LEU A 200 -3.22 12.68 -19.49
C LEU A 200 -2.90 12.99 -20.96
N ILE A 201 -2.13 12.13 -21.65
CA ILE A 201 -1.86 12.28 -23.08
C ILE A 201 -3.17 12.25 -23.88
N LEU A 202 -4.07 11.30 -23.61
CA LEU A 202 -5.36 11.21 -24.28
C LEU A 202 -6.21 12.48 -24.08
N ILE A 203 -6.26 13.00 -22.85
CA ILE A 203 -6.94 14.27 -22.55
C ILE A 203 -6.35 15.41 -23.39
N LEU A 204 -5.02 15.52 -23.45
CA LEU A 204 -4.34 16.55 -24.23
C LEU A 204 -4.59 16.41 -25.74
N VAL A 205 -4.58 15.19 -26.28
CA VAL A 205 -4.85 14.92 -27.70
C VAL A 205 -6.30 15.29 -28.06
N ILE A 206 -7.27 14.85 -27.26
CA ILE A 206 -8.68 15.19 -27.47
C ILE A 206 -8.86 16.70 -27.39
N TRP A 207 -8.27 17.34 -26.38
CA TRP A 207 -8.36 18.80 -26.23
C TRP A 207 -7.74 19.54 -27.42
N PHE A 208 -6.58 19.11 -27.90
CA PHE A 208 -5.95 19.66 -29.09
C PHE A 208 -6.86 19.52 -30.33
N GLY A 209 -7.45 18.34 -30.55
CA GLY A 209 -8.40 18.10 -31.63
C GLY A 209 -9.62 19.03 -31.56
N THR A 210 -10.20 19.22 -30.37
CA THR A 210 -11.33 20.16 -30.19
C THR A 210 -10.96 21.62 -30.47
N LEU A 211 -9.72 22.03 -30.19
CA LEU A 211 -9.24 23.37 -30.50
C LEU A 211 -9.02 23.56 -32.00
N ILE A 212 -8.49 22.54 -32.70
CA ILE A 212 -8.35 22.59 -34.17
C ILE A 212 -9.71 22.75 -34.83
N LEU A 213 -10.72 22.00 -34.39
CA LEU A 213 -12.08 22.09 -34.96
C LEU A 213 -12.74 23.45 -34.75
N ARG A 214 -12.37 24.18 -33.68
CA ARG A 214 -12.95 25.50 -33.35
C ARG A 214 -12.19 26.68 -33.94
N GLU A 215 -10.86 26.62 -33.93
CA GLU A 215 -9.98 27.76 -34.20
C GLU A 215 -9.08 27.54 -35.42
N GLY A 216 -9.12 26.37 -36.05
CA GLY A 216 -8.16 25.97 -37.08
C GLY A 216 -6.77 25.68 -36.52
N ILE A 217 -5.84 25.31 -37.40
CA ILE A 217 -4.44 25.04 -37.02
C ILE A 217 -3.69 26.36 -36.96
N THR A 218 -3.45 26.87 -35.76
CA THR A 218 -2.67 28.11 -35.55
C THR A 218 -1.30 27.84 -34.96
N LEU A 219 -1.12 26.71 -34.25
CA LEU A 219 0.10 26.26 -33.54
C LEU A 219 0.71 27.28 -32.55
N LYS A 220 0.09 28.45 -32.41
CA LYS A 220 0.48 29.53 -31.51
C LYS A 220 -0.33 29.44 -30.21
N ALA A 221 0.15 30.14 -29.19
CA ALA A 221 -0.52 30.27 -27.89
C ALA A 221 -0.80 28.95 -27.16
N GLN A 222 -2.05 28.48 -27.12
CA GLN A 222 -2.48 27.34 -26.29
C GLN A 222 -2.27 26.00 -27.00
N GLN A 223 -2.51 25.95 -28.31
CA GLN A 223 -2.28 24.76 -29.16
C GLN A 223 -0.83 24.28 -29.05
N GLY A 224 0.14 25.18 -29.18
CA GLY A 224 1.57 24.86 -29.05
C GLY A 224 1.95 24.34 -27.65
N ARG A 225 1.34 24.87 -26.58
CA ARG A 225 1.61 24.41 -25.19
C ARG A 225 1.11 22.99 -24.95
N ILE A 226 -0.05 22.64 -25.52
CA ILE A 226 -0.61 21.29 -25.43
C ILE A 226 0.28 20.28 -26.16
N ILE A 227 0.74 20.61 -27.37
CA ILE A 227 1.68 19.77 -28.11
C ILE A 227 2.98 19.58 -27.31
N LEU A 228 3.56 20.67 -26.80
CA LEU A 228 4.78 20.59 -26.00
C LEU A 228 4.59 19.72 -24.74
N ALA A 229 3.45 19.82 -24.05
CA ALA A 229 3.12 18.97 -22.92
C ALA A 229 3.03 17.49 -23.33
N ALA A 230 2.37 17.19 -24.45
CA ALA A 230 2.27 15.82 -24.98
C ALA A 230 3.64 15.25 -25.39
N ILE A 231 4.50 16.08 -26.00
CA ILE A 231 5.90 15.70 -26.32
C ILE A 231 6.68 15.39 -25.05
N VAL A 232 6.55 16.21 -23.99
CA VAL A 232 7.22 15.96 -22.71
C VAL A 232 6.75 14.66 -22.07
N PHE A 233 5.45 14.35 -22.11
CA PHE A 233 4.96 13.05 -21.62
C PHE A 233 5.47 11.89 -22.48
N GLY A 234 5.52 12.04 -23.80
CA GLY A 234 6.12 11.05 -24.71
C GLY A 234 7.60 10.80 -24.41
N LEU A 235 8.37 11.87 -24.14
CA LEU A 235 9.77 11.78 -23.74
C LEU A 235 9.92 11.11 -22.36
N ALA A 236 9.08 11.44 -21.39
CA ALA A 236 9.08 10.79 -20.07
C ALA A 236 8.81 9.27 -20.19
N LEU A 237 7.86 8.87 -21.05
CA LEU A 237 7.59 7.46 -21.36
C LEU A 237 8.79 6.79 -22.04
N LEU A 238 9.45 7.47 -22.98
CA LEU A 238 10.66 6.98 -23.63
C LEU A 238 11.79 6.73 -22.63
N LEU A 239 12.02 7.68 -21.70
CA LEU A 239 13.01 7.54 -20.63
C LEU A 239 12.67 6.44 -19.63
N TYR A 240 11.38 6.17 -19.42
CA TYR A 240 10.90 5.10 -18.55
C TYR A 240 10.90 3.72 -19.22
N PHE A 241 10.85 3.67 -20.54
CA PHE A 241 10.71 2.44 -21.32
C PHE A 241 11.73 1.34 -20.96
N PRO A 242 13.03 1.61 -20.77
CA PRO A 242 13.99 0.57 -20.37
C PRO A 242 13.63 -0.09 -19.03
N SER A 243 13.20 0.71 -18.05
CA SER A 243 12.77 0.20 -16.74
C SER A 243 11.47 -0.59 -16.85
N LEU A 244 10.50 -0.10 -17.65
CA LEU A 244 9.25 -0.82 -17.90
C LEU A 244 9.49 -2.18 -18.55
N TYR A 245 10.35 -2.22 -19.58
CA TYR A 245 10.73 -3.45 -20.25
C TYR A 245 11.31 -4.46 -19.27
N LEU A 246 12.21 -4.03 -18.38
CA LEU A 246 12.81 -4.91 -17.38
C LEU A 246 11.79 -5.41 -16.34
N VAL A 247 10.89 -4.53 -15.88
CA VAL A 247 9.80 -4.89 -14.96
C VAL A 247 8.89 -5.94 -15.60
N LEU A 248 8.56 -5.80 -16.89
CA LEU A 248 7.80 -6.80 -17.62
C LEU A 248 8.58 -8.10 -17.81
N ALA A 249 9.87 -8.03 -18.16
CA ALA A 249 10.70 -9.23 -18.35
C ALA A 249 10.84 -10.06 -17.06
N LYS A 250 10.91 -9.42 -15.88
CA LYS A 250 11.06 -10.09 -14.58
C LYS A 250 9.76 -10.32 -13.82
N GLY A 251 8.67 -9.68 -14.25
CA GLY A 251 7.42 -9.62 -13.51
C GLY A 251 6.47 -10.79 -13.70
N GLY A 252 6.79 -11.77 -14.55
CA GLY A 252 5.90 -12.90 -14.90
C GLY A 252 5.39 -13.73 -13.70
N ARG A 253 5.99 -13.56 -12.52
CA ARG A 253 5.57 -14.21 -11.27
C ARG A 253 4.22 -13.73 -10.72
N TYR A 254 3.84 -12.47 -10.94
CA TYR A 254 2.64 -11.89 -10.31
C TYR A 254 1.58 -11.41 -11.31
N ALA A 255 1.97 -11.16 -12.56
CA ALA A 255 1.07 -10.73 -13.62
C ALA A 255 1.53 -11.31 -14.95
N ASP A 256 0.60 -11.40 -15.90
CA ASP A 256 0.92 -11.65 -17.30
C ASP A 256 1.68 -10.43 -17.85
N THR A 257 2.97 -10.59 -18.08
CA THR A 257 3.84 -9.49 -18.56
C THR A 257 3.99 -9.46 -20.07
N SER A 258 3.26 -10.32 -20.79
CA SER A 258 3.23 -10.26 -22.24
C SER A 258 2.63 -8.92 -22.71
N LEU A 259 3.26 -8.31 -23.70
CA LEU A 259 2.71 -7.13 -24.38
C LEU A 259 1.53 -7.50 -25.29
N GLN A 260 1.34 -8.79 -25.59
CA GLN A 260 0.22 -9.26 -26.38
C GLN A 260 -1.08 -9.16 -25.58
N ILE A 261 -2.15 -8.73 -26.25
CA ILE A 261 -3.49 -8.73 -25.70
C ILE A 261 -4.11 -10.08 -26.02
N ASP A 262 -4.29 -10.91 -24.99
CA ASP A 262 -5.08 -12.12 -25.10
C ASP A 262 -6.55 -11.72 -25.29
N MET A 263 -7.05 -11.85 -26.52
CA MET A 263 -8.41 -11.46 -26.88
C MET A 263 -9.47 -12.21 -26.07
N TYR A 264 -9.20 -13.46 -25.65
CA TYR A 264 -10.13 -14.21 -24.81
C TYR A 264 -10.22 -13.62 -23.41
N LYS A 265 -9.08 -13.30 -22.77
CA LYS A 265 -9.06 -12.61 -21.47
C LYS A 265 -9.69 -11.22 -21.56
N PHE A 266 -9.41 -10.49 -22.64
CA PHE A 266 -9.97 -9.17 -22.88
C PHE A 266 -11.50 -9.19 -22.96
N ILE A 267 -12.08 -10.07 -23.80
CA ILE A 267 -13.54 -10.22 -23.93
C ILE A 267 -14.16 -10.71 -22.62
N THR A 268 -13.52 -11.66 -21.94
CA THR A 268 -13.98 -12.15 -20.63
C THR A 268 -14.01 -11.04 -19.58
N CYS A 269 -12.99 -10.20 -19.56
CA CYS A 269 -12.92 -9.05 -18.65
C CYS A 269 -14.03 -8.04 -18.96
N ILE A 270 -14.35 -7.76 -20.22
CA ILE A 270 -15.48 -6.87 -20.57
C ILE A 270 -16.80 -7.44 -20.04
N ARG A 271 -17.04 -8.75 -20.21
CA ARG A 271 -18.28 -9.40 -19.78
C ARG A 271 -18.43 -9.45 -18.25
N ASN A 272 -17.33 -9.63 -17.53
CA ASN A 272 -17.30 -9.82 -16.08
C ASN A 272 -16.63 -8.64 -15.35
N PHE A 273 -16.68 -7.44 -15.92
CA PHE A 273 -15.99 -6.28 -15.36
C PHE A 273 -16.57 -5.92 -13.99
N ASP A 274 -15.73 -6.00 -12.95
CA ASP A 274 -16.13 -5.75 -11.57
C ASP A 274 -15.61 -4.40 -11.09
N ILE A 275 -16.51 -3.46 -10.76
CA ILE A 275 -16.16 -2.13 -10.24
C ILE A 275 -15.95 -2.12 -8.71
N ILE A 276 -16.32 -3.20 -8.00
CA ILE A 276 -16.22 -3.28 -6.55
C ILE A 276 -14.80 -3.00 -6.02
N PRO A 277 -13.71 -3.42 -6.67
CA PRO A 277 -12.38 -3.16 -6.14
C PRO A 277 -11.99 -1.67 -6.14
N ILE A 278 -12.39 -0.89 -7.16
CA ILE A 278 -12.13 0.56 -7.15
C ILE A 278 -13.03 1.27 -6.12
N TRP A 279 -14.26 0.79 -5.92
CA TRP A 279 -15.12 1.27 -4.83
C TRP A 279 -14.51 1.02 -3.45
N ARG A 280 -14.01 -0.19 -3.19
CA ARG A 280 -13.29 -0.50 -1.94
C ARG A 280 -12.05 0.38 -1.76
N ALA A 281 -11.28 0.59 -2.83
CA ALA A 281 -10.13 1.49 -2.80
C ALA A 281 -10.56 2.92 -2.45
N PHE A 282 -11.63 3.43 -3.05
CA PHE A 282 -12.18 4.74 -2.74
C PHE A 282 -12.59 4.87 -1.27
N ILE A 283 -13.30 3.89 -0.71
CA ILE A 283 -13.71 3.91 0.71
C ILE A 283 -12.49 3.97 1.63
N VAL A 284 -11.55 3.02 1.48
CA VAL A 284 -10.35 2.94 2.33
C VAL A 284 -9.48 4.19 2.22
N GLN A 285 -9.44 4.83 1.05
CA GLN A 285 -8.68 6.05 0.83
C GLN A 285 -9.32 7.30 1.45
N THR A 286 -10.65 7.33 1.52
CA THR A 286 -11.42 8.53 1.91
C THR A 286 -12.03 8.46 3.30
N GLU A 287 -11.94 7.32 3.98
CA GLU A 287 -12.45 7.18 5.35
C GLU A 287 -11.80 8.20 6.30
N PRO A 288 -12.57 8.79 7.24
CA PRO A 288 -13.99 8.54 7.53
C PRO A 288 -14.95 9.36 6.67
N LEU A 289 -14.45 10.13 5.71
CA LEU A 289 -15.22 11.13 4.94
C LEU A 289 -15.79 10.60 3.62
N THR A 290 -15.88 9.28 3.44
CA THR A 290 -16.27 8.65 2.17
C THR A 290 -17.55 9.21 1.59
N PHE A 291 -18.67 9.20 2.31
CA PHE A 291 -19.96 9.67 1.79
C PHE A 291 -19.99 11.20 1.58
N PRO A 292 -19.54 12.04 2.53
CA PRO A 292 -19.43 13.47 2.30
C PRO A 292 -18.56 13.82 1.08
N LEU A 293 -17.40 13.20 0.93
CA LEU A 293 -16.51 13.44 -0.21
C LEU A 293 -17.10 12.93 -1.52
N LEU A 294 -17.83 11.82 -1.51
CA LEU A 294 -18.53 11.32 -2.71
C LEU A 294 -19.60 12.30 -3.19
N ILE A 295 -20.42 12.83 -2.26
CA ILE A 295 -21.44 13.84 -2.60
C ILE A 295 -20.78 15.09 -3.18
N LEU A 296 -19.73 15.60 -2.53
CA LEU A 296 -19.00 16.77 -3.00
C LEU A 296 -18.32 16.50 -4.36
N LEU A 297 -17.77 15.30 -4.57
CA LEU A 297 -17.16 14.89 -5.82
C LEU A 297 -18.18 14.88 -6.97
N CYS A 298 -19.34 14.26 -6.78
CA CYS A 298 -20.39 14.17 -7.81
C CYS A 298 -20.96 15.54 -8.21
N LEU A 299 -21.01 16.48 -7.27
CA LEU A 299 -21.48 17.85 -7.53
C LEU A 299 -20.40 18.75 -8.17
N SER A 300 -19.15 18.31 -8.23
CA SER A 300 -18.02 19.13 -8.69
C SER A 300 -18.15 19.62 -10.14
N PRO A 301 -18.62 18.82 -11.14
CA PRO A 301 -18.76 19.32 -12.50
C PRO A 301 -19.82 20.43 -12.61
N TYR A 302 -20.93 20.30 -11.86
CA TYR A 302 -21.99 21.30 -11.82
C TYR A 302 -21.48 22.65 -11.28
N PHE A 303 -20.78 22.64 -10.15
CA PHE A 303 -20.22 23.87 -9.58
C PHE A 303 -19.08 24.44 -10.42
N ALA A 304 -18.25 23.59 -11.03
CA ALA A 304 -17.21 24.02 -11.96
C ALA A 304 -17.79 24.76 -13.18
N TRP A 305 -18.87 24.24 -13.76
CA TRP A 305 -19.60 24.90 -14.85
C TRP A 305 -20.22 26.23 -14.39
N ARG A 306 -20.94 26.21 -13.27
CA ARG A 306 -21.64 27.38 -12.72
C ARG A 306 -20.71 28.53 -12.35
N MET A 307 -19.53 28.23 -11.83
CA MET A 307 -18.49 29.23 -11.51
C MET A 307 -17.72 29.70 -12.75
N GLY A 308 -18.01 29.16 -13.94
CA GLY A 308 -17.30 29.47 -15.18
C GLY A 308 -15.83 29.02 -15.16
N LEU A 309 -15.50 28.01 -14.36
CA LEU A 309 -14.14 27.50 -14.20
C LEU A 309 -13.75 26.50 -15.31
N TRP A 310 -14.73 25.85 -15.93
CA TRP A 310 -14.51 24.79 -16.94
C TRP A 310 -13.60 25.22 -18.09
N SER A 311 -13.79 26.43 -18.63
CA SER A 311 -12.97 26.96 -19.72
C SER A 311 -11.73 27.74 -19.26
N LYS A 312 -11.69 28.15 -17.98
CA LYS A 312 -10.66 29.04 -17.43
C LYS A 312 -9.57 28.31 -16.65
N ASN A 313 -9.85 27.11 -16.16
CA ASN A 313 -8.96 26.37 -15.28
C ASN A 313 -8.68 24.97 -15.85
N SER A 314 -7.53 24.84 -16.53
CA SER A 314 -7.12 23.60 -17.19
C SER A 314 -6.93 22.46 -16.21
N LEU A 315 -6.36 22.73 -15.02
CA LEU A 315 -6.18 21.75 -13.96
C LEU A 315 -7.50 21.11 -13.52
N LEU A 316 -8.55 21.91 -13.35
CA LEU A 316 -9.87 21.41 -12.96
C LEU A 316 -10.47 20.50 -14.03
N MET A 317 -10.46 20.95 -15.29
CA MET A 317 -10.94 20.16 -16.42
C MET A 317 -10.20 18.82 -16.52
N ILE A 318 -8.87 18.86 -16.45
CA ILE A 318 -8.03 17.66 -16.46
C ILE A 318 -8.41 16.74 -15.29
N SER A 319 -8.59 17.28 -14.08
CA SER A 319 -8.93 16.48 -12.89
C SER A 319 -10.28 15.79 -13.01
N ILE A 320 -11.31 16.46 -13.56
CA ILE A 320 -12.66 15.91 -13.77
C ILE A 320 -12.62 14.71 -14.72
N ILE A 321 -11.82 14.77 -15.78
CA ILE A 321 -11.73 13.69 -16.78
C ILE A 321 -10.76 12.60 -16.33
N LEU A 322 -9.65 12.98 -15.71
CA LEU A 322 -8.59 12.07 -15.29
C LEU A 322 -9.07 11.08 -14.24
N LEU A 323 -9.84 11.52 -13.24
CA LEU A 323 -10.29 10.64 -12.16
C LEU A 323 -11.08 9.42 -12.67
N PRO A 324 -12.21 9.56 -13.40
CA PRO A 324 -12.94 8.41 -13.92
C PRO A 324 -12.15 7.67 -15.01
N GLY A 325 -11.45 8.39 -15.90
CA GLY A 325 -10.69 7.78 -17.00
C GLY A 325 -9.56 6.87 -16.50
N ALA A 326 -8.76 7.35 -15.53
CA ALA A 326 -7.70 6.56 -14.92
C ALA A 326 -8.27 5.42 -14.07
N SER A 327 -9.37 5.63 -13.35
CA SER A 327 -10.01 4.58 -12.53
C SER A 327 -10.47 3.39 -13.36
N ILE A 328 -11.15 3.65 -14.49
CA ILE A 328 -11.66 2.61 -15.38
C ILE A 328 -10.50 1.89 -16.07
N LEU A 329 -9.54 2.64 -16.63
CA LEU A 329 -8.42 2.06 -17.36
C LEU A 329 -7.49 1.25 -16.43
N ASP A 330 -7.18 1.76 -15.24
CA ASP A 330 -6.32 1.07 -14.26
C ASP A 330 -6.95 -0.25 -13.82
N LEU A 331 -8.25 -0.22 -13.47
CA LEU A 331 -8.96 -1.42 -13.06
C LEU A 331 -9.08 -2.45 -14.18
N PHE A 332 -9.35 -2.00 -15.40
CA PHE A 332 -9.45 -2.86 -16.58
C PHE A 332 -8.11 -3.54 -16.90
N VAL A 333 -7.01 -2.77 -16.93
CA VAL A 333 -5.67 -3.34 -17.16
C VAL A 333 -5.29 -4.30 -16.03
N PHE A 334 -5.63 -3.97 -14.78
CA PHE A 334 -5.35 -4.85 -13.66
C PHE A 334 -6.12 -6.18 -13.76
N GLN A 335 -7.43 -6.16 -14.03
CA GLN A 335 -8.25 -7.38 -14.12
C GLN A 335 -7.88 -8.27 -15.30
N THR A 336 -7.40 -7.68 -16.41
CA THR A 336 -6.96 -8.46 -17.58
C THR A 336 -5.58 -9.11 -17.37
N LYS A 337 -4.68 -8.47 -16.61
CA LYS A 337 -3.27 -8.88 -16.52
C LYS A 337 -2.87 -9.50 -15.17
N SER A 338 -3.63 -9.30 -14.10
CA SER A 338 -3.29 -9.75 -12.75
C SER A 338 -4.29 -10.77 -12.20
N GLN A 339 -3.77 -11.77 -11.49
CA GLN A 339 -4.57 -12.72 -10.70
C GLN A 339 -4.59 -12.35 -9.21
N LEU A 340 -3.85 -11.31 -8.81
CA LEU A 340 -3.79 -10.84 -7.43
C LEU A 340 -5.01 -9.98 -7.09
N PRO A 341 -5.40 -9.91 -5.80
CA PRO A 341 -6.43 -8.97 -5.37
C PRO A 341 -5.97 -7.53 -5.59
N PHE A 342 -6.87 -6.70 -6.12
CA PHE A 342 -6.65 -5.25 -6.25
C PHE A 342 -6.60 -4.62 -4.87
N ARG A 343 -5.47 -4.00 -4.51
CA ARG A 343 -5.28 -3.36 -3.20
C ARG A 343 -5.59 -1.87 -3.29
N PRO A 344 -6.12 -1.24 -2.21
CA PRO A 344 -6.40 0.20 -2.19
C PRO A 344 -5.27 1.12 -2.69
N PRO A 345 -3.98 0.91 -2.37
CA PRO A 345 -2.90 1.76 -2.86
C PRO A 345 -2.52 1.51 -4.32
N TYR A 346 -3.22 0.67 -5.08
CA TYR A 346 -2.99 0.57 -6.53
C TYR A 346 -3.57 1.79 -7.26
N ALA A 347 -4.69 2.34 -6.80
CA ALA A 347 -5.27 3.56 -7.34
C ALA A 347 -4.89 4.81 -6.52
N ILE A 348 -3.60 5.09 -6.32
CA ILE A 348 -3.10 6.20 -5.50
C ILE A 348 -3.59 7.61 -5.91
N PHE A 349 -4.10 7.75 -7.15
CA PHE A 349 -4.61 9.01 -7.69
C PHE A 349 -6.03 9.36 -7.21
N LEU A 350 -6.79 8.40 -6.66
CA LEU A 350 -8.18 8.61 -6.24
C LEU A 350 -8.30 9.69 -5.16
N LEU A 351 -7.58 9.53 -4.05
CA LEU A 351 -7.62 10.47 -2.93
C LEU A 351 -7.27 11.92 -3.33
N PRO A 352 -6.10 12.22 -3.91
CA PRO A 352 -5.74 13.60 -4.22
C PRO A 352 -6.71 14.27 -5.19
N LEU A 353 -7.17 13.57 -6.23
CA LEU A 353 -8.14 14.12 -7.19
C LEU A 353 -9.51 14.33 -6.55
N THR A 354 -9.95 13.41 -5.68
CA THR A 354 -11.21 13.54 -4.94
C THR A 354 -11.18 14.76 -4.03
N LEU A 355 -10.08 15.01 -3.32
CA LEU A 355 -9.92 16.20 -2.48
C LEU A 355 -9.93 17.50 -3.29
N VAL A 356 -9.26 17.53 -4.45
CA VAL A 356 -9.27 18.69 -5.36
C VAL A 356 -10.69 18.98 -5.85
N LEU A 357 -11.40 17.97 -6.33
CA LEU A 357 -12.74 18.13 -6.90
C LEU A 357 -13.80 18.44 -5.82
N ALA A 358 -13.72 17.80 -4.66
CA ALA A 358 -14.61 18.09 -3.53
C ALA A 358 -14.46 19.54 -3.03
N ALA A 359 -13.24 20.07 -3.03
CA ALA A 359 -12.97 21.46 -2.66
C ALA A 359 -13.65 22.46 -3.60
N VAL A 360 -13.77 22.16 -4.90
CA VAL A 360 -14.48 23.01 -5.86
C VAL A 360 -15.97 23.11 -5.52
N THR A 361 -16.60 21.99 -5.17
CA THR A 361 -18.00 22.00 -4.71
C THR A 361 -18.16 22.83 -3.45
N PHE A 362 -17.29 22.63 -2.46
CA PHE A 362 -17.33 23.41 -1.22
C PHE A 362 -17.16 24.92 -1.48
N GLN A 363 -16.23 25.30 -2.35
CA GLN A 363 -16.03 26.70 -2.77
C GLN A 363 -17.26 27.26 -3.52
N GLY A 364 -17.88 26.44 -4.36
CA GLY A 364 -19.09 26.79 -5.10
C GLY A 364 -20.29 27.04 -4.18
N LEU A 365 -20.47 26.19 -3.17
CA LEU A 365 -21.47 26.38 -2.10
C LEU A 365 -21.20 27.67 -1.33
N TRP A 366 -19.96 27.89 -0.90
CA TRP A 366 -19.55 29.10 -0.16
C TRP A 366 -19.78 30.41 -0.95
N SER A 367 -19.47 30.42 -2.24
CA SER A 367 -19.56 31.62 -3.09
C SER A 367 -20.99 31.98 -3.51
N LYS A 368 -21.91 31.00 -3.58
CA LYS A 368 -23.34 31.22 -3.90
C LYS A 368 -23.99 32.19 -2.91
N GLU A 369 -23.54 32.17 -1.67
CA GLU A 369 -24.19 32.86 -0.55
C GLU A 369 -23.76 34.31 -0.42
N ALA A 370 -22.57 34.66 -0.91
CA ALA A 370 -22.10 36.04 -0.87
C ALA A 370 -22.97 37.02 -1.69
N ARG A 371 -23.87 36.53 -2.54
CA ARG A 371 -24.74 37.36 -3.40
C ARG A 371 -26.14 37.61 -2.84
N TYR A 372 -26.58 36.94 -1.78
CA TYR A 372 -27.90 37.15 -1.17
C TYR A 372 -27.76 37.61 0.29
N THR A 373 -28.16 38.85 0.56
CA THR A 373 -28.08 39.51 1.87
C THR A 373 -29.18 38.99 2.83
N GLN A 374 -28.79 38.73 4.08
CA GLN A 374 -29.52 38.12 5.22
C GLN A 374 -29.61 36.58 5.28
N GLY A 375 -30.00 35.86 4.22
CA GLY A 375 -30.04 34.38 4.23
C GLY A 375 -28.65 33.69 4.27
N SER A 376 -27.59 34.44 4.01
CA SER A 376 -26.22 33.94 3.83
C SER A 376 -25.43 33.73 5.11
N MET A 377 -25.88 34.25 6.26
CA MET A 377 -25.15 34.03 7.52
C MET A 377 -25.46 32.66 8.12
N ALA A 378 -26.73 32.27 8.16
CA ALA A 378 -27.16 30.98 8.70
C ALA A 378 -26.54 29.80 7.93
N ILE A 379 -26.49 29.88 6.60
CA ILE A 379 -25.92 28.81 5.80
C ILE A 379 -24.39 28.83 5.84
N ARG A 380 -23.71 29.98 5.96
CA ARG A 380 -22.26 30.01 6.27
C ARG A 380 -21.95 29.36 7.60
N VAL A 381 -22.76 29.62 8.63
CA VAL A 381 -22.64 28.96 9.94
C VAL A 381 -22.86 27.45 9.78
N LEU A 382 -23.85 27.03 8.98
CA LEU A 382 -24.07 25.61 8.66
C LEU A 382 -22.87 24.99 7.93
N LEU A 383 -22.33 25.64 6.90
CA LEU A 383 -21.16 25.14 6.14
C LEU A 383 -19.90 25.08 7.01
N LEU A 384 -19.69 26.06 7.90
CA LEU A 384 -18.63 26.02 8.90
C LEU A 384 -18.85 24.90 9.91
N GLY A 385 -20.10 24.68 10.34
CA GLY A 385 -20.49 23.56 11.19
C GLY A 385 -20.20 22.22 10.53
N ILE A 386 -20.61 22.03 9.27
CA ILE A 386 -20.30 20.84 8.47
C ILE A 386 -18.78 20.67 8.33
N ALA A 387 -18.05 21.72 7.96
CA ALA A 387 -16.59 21.65 7.85
C ALA A 387 -15.94 21.27 9.20
N GLY A 388 -16.43 21.83 10.31
CA GLY A 388 -16.00 21.50 11.66
C GLY A 388 -16.25 20.03 12.00
N VAL A 389 -17.43 19.49 11.67
CA VAL A 389 -17.75 18.07 11.86
C VAL A 389 -16.85 17.17 11.00
N LEU A 390 -16.61 17.53 9.73
CA LEU A 390 -15.70 16.78 8.86
C LEU A 390 -14.27 16.78 9.42
N MET A 391 -13.78 17.94 9.88
CA MET A 391 -12.46 18.05 10.51
C MET A 391 -12.37 17.23 11.80
N PHE A 392 -13.39 17.30 12.66
CA PHE A 392 -13.47 16.54 13.90
C PHE A 392 -13.46 15.03 13.66
N ASN A 393 -14.28 14.55 12.72
CA ASN A 393 -14.31 13.14 12.33
C ASN A 393 -12.96 12.68 11.79
N THR A 394 -12.31 13.49 10.95
CA THR A 394 -10.98 13.18 10.42
C THR A 394 -9.93 13.14 11.53
N ALA A 395 -9.96 14.07 12.48
CA ALA A 395 -9.07 14.09 13.64
C ALA A 395 -9.26 12.86 14.53
N ASN A 396 -10.51 12.48 14.85
CA ASN A 396 -10.81 11.27 15.61
C ASN A 396 -10.33 10.01 14.89
N SER A 397 -10.52 9.94 13.59
CA SER A 397 -10.03 8.81 12.78
C SER A 397 -8.49 8.77 12.72
N ALA A 398 -7.83 9.92 12.68
CA ALA A 398 -6.37 10.02 12.79
C ALA A 398 -5.85 9.53 14.16
N LEU A 399 -6.56 9.86 15.25
CA LEU A 399 -6.24 9.38 16.60
C LEU A 399 -6.45 7.87 16.71
N ALA A 400 -7.57 7.35 16.19
CA ALA A 400 -7.86 5.92 16.14
C ALA A 400 -6.84 5.16 15.27
N PHE A 401 -6.37 5.78 14.19
CA PHE A 401 -5.25 5.29 13.40
C PHE A 401 -3.97 5.21 14.23
N LYS A 402 -3.63 6.23 15.03
CA LYS A 402 -2.40 6.28 15.82
C LYS A 402 -2.40 5.33 17.03
N SER A 403 -3.58 4.97 17.55
CA SER A 403 -3.69 4.05 18.69
C SER A 403 -3.68 2.56 18.29
N LEU A 404 -4.03 2.24 17.04
CA LEU A 404 -4.07 0.87 16.55
C LEU A 404 -2.69 0.36 16.10
N ARG A 405 -2.18 -0.72 16.72
CA ARG A 405 -1.04 -1.48 16.19
C ARG A 405 -1.48 -2.34 15.00
N LYS A 406 -0.91 -2.07 13.84
CA LYS A 406 -1.21 -2.70 12.54
C LYS A 406 -0.15 -3.69 12.12
N LYS A 407 1.13 -3.37 12.29
CA LYS A 407 2.23 -4.18 11.75
C LYS A 407 2.57 -5.33 12.69
N THR A 408 3.17 -6.38 12.13
CA THR A 408 3.60 -7.56 12.87
C THR A 408 4.77 -7.23 13.79
N ASP A 409 4.73 -7.63 15.07
CA ASP A 409 5.69 -7.24 16.10
C ASP A 409 6.96 -8.11 16.11
N TRP A 410 7.79 -7.94 15.08
CA TRP A 410 9.06 -8.64 14.95
C TRP A 410 10.03 -8.32 16.09
N ARG A 411 10.08 -7.06 16.56
CA ARG A 411 10.96 -6.65 17.67
C ARG A 411 10.56 -7.31 18.98
N GLY A 412 9.28 -7.29 19.34
CA GLY A 412 8.78 -7.94 20.55
C GLY A 412 9.08 -9.43 20.56
N VAL A 413 8.76 -10.14 19.47
CA VAL A 413 9.06 -11.57 19.32
C VAL A 413 10.57 -11.83 19.42
N SER A 414 11.38 -11.05 18.73
CA SER A 414 12.84 -11.25 18.71
C SER A 414 13.47 -11.00 20.07
N ALA A 415 13.02 -9.96 20.80
CA ALA A 415 13.47 -9.68 22.16
C ALA A 415 13.09 -10.81 23.12
N TYR A 416 11.85 -11.31 23.03
CA TYR A 416 11.40 -12.45 23.84
C TYR A 416 12.21 -13.71 23.56
N LEU A 417 12.43 -14.05 22.29
CA LEU A 417 13.23 -15.21 21.91
C LEU A 417 14.70 -15.04 22.32
N THR A 418 15.26 -13.83 22.24
CA THR A 418 16.65 -13.59 22.68
C THR A 418 16.80 -13.72 24.19
N ALA A 419 15.79 -13.29 24.96
CA ALA A 419 15.78 -13.44 26.42
C ALA A 419 15.46 -14.87 26.88
N SER A 420 14.64 -15.61 26.12
CA SER A 420 14.11 -16.92 26.53
C SER A 420 14.84 -18.11 25.90
N CYS A 421 15.48 -17.94 24.75
CA CYS A 421 16.20 -19.00 24.04
C CYS A 421 17.71 -18.84 24.24
N GLY A 422 18.34 -19.86 24.84
CA GLY A 422 19.79 -20.02 24.93
C GLY A 422 20.31 -21.06 23.93
N SER A 423 21.41 -21.73 24.30
CA SER A 423 22.10 -22.71 23.45
C SER A 423 21.38 -24.07 23.31
N LYS A 424 20.35 -24.33 24.13
CA LYS A 424 19.59 -25.59 24.16
C LYS A 424 18.14 -25.43 23.71
N GLN A 425 17.84 -24.40 22.93
CA GLN A 425 16.51 -24.16 22.36
C GLN A 425 16.58 -24.18 20.84
N ALA A 426 15.56 -24.71 20.18
CA ALA A 426 15.43 -24.69 18.73
C ALA A 426 14.16 -23.94 18.32
N ILE A 427 14.27 -23.06 17.33
CA ILE A 427 13.14 -22.28 16.82
C ILE A 427 12.60 -22.96 15.56
N ILE A 428 11.32 -23.32 15.58
CA ILE A 428 10.63 -23.94 14.46
C ILE A 428 9.56 -22.97 13.99
N CYS A 429 9.68 -22.51 12.75
CA CYS A 429 8.81 -21.50 12.20
C CYS A 429 7.73 -22.12 11.29
N ASP A 430 6.50 -21.63 11.42
CA ASP A 430 5.38 -22.00 10.55
C ASP A 430 4.46 -20.81 10.32
N SER A 431 3.78 -20.79 9.17
CA SER A 431 2.87 -19.71 8.83
C SER A 431 1.44 -20.11 8.53
N LEU A 432 1.11 -21.41 8.60
CA LEU A 432 -0.20 -21.94 8.16
C LEU A 432 -0.57 -21.46 6.76
N SER A 433 0.43 -21.28 5.90
CA SER A 433 0.20 -20.89 4.52
C SER A 433 -0.38 -22.08 3.75
N PRO A 434 -1.32 -21.86 2.81
CA PRO A 434 -1.80 -22.95 1.97
C PRO A 434 -0.64 -23.61 1.23
N TYR A 435 -0.59 -24.94 1.25
CA TYR A 435 0.52 -25.70 0.68
C TYR A 435 0.85 -25.25 -0.75
N SER A 436 2.14 -25.05 -1.04
CA SER A 436 2.69 -24.56 -2.31
C SER A 436 2.29 -23.14 -2.74
N LYS A 437 1.52 -22.41 -1.91
CA LYS A 437 1.30 -20.98 -2.12
C LYS A 437 2.42 -20.16 -1.48
N TRP A 438 2.37 -18.86 -1.72
CA TRP A 438 3.31 -17.93 -1.13
C TRP A 438 3.13 -17.89 0.40
N GLU A 439 4.25 -17.96 1.12
CA GLU A 439 4.30 -17.87 2.57
C GLU A 439 4.91 -16.53 3.01
N PRO A 440 4.44 -15.95 4.14
CA PRO A 440 5.13 -14.85 4.77
C PRO A 440 6.47 -15.38 5.27
N THR A 441 7.50 -15.17 4.46
CA THR A 441 8.88 -15.43 4.84
C THR A 441 9.15 -14.69 6.15
N PHE A 442 9.84 -15.33 7.10
CA PHE A 442 10.33 -14.74 8.36
C PHE A 442 11.46 -13.71 8.09
N CYS A 443 11.27 -12.84 7.10
CA CYS A 443 12.19 -11.83 6.59
C CYS A 443 12.57 -10.78 7.63
N GLY A 444 11.79 -10.64 8.71
CA GLY A 444 12.14 -9.79 9.84
C GLY A 444 13.25 -10.38 10.73
N PHE A 445 13.40 -11.71 10.75
CA PHE A 445 14.35 -12.38 11.65
C PHE A 445 15.80 -11.95 11.43
N PRO A 446 16.35 -11.94 10.21
CA PRO A 446 17.73 -11.50 9.99
C PRO A 446 18.01 -10.07 10.48
N ARG A 447 16.97 -9.23 10.55
CA ARG A 447 17.09 -7.83 10.98
C ARG A 447 16.96 -7.65 12.49
N TYR A 448 16.02 -8.34 13.13
CA TYR A 448 15.64 -8.09 14.53
C TYR A 448 16.13 -9.16 15.51
N TYR A 449 16.37 -10.39 15.04
CA TYR A 449 16.80 -11.49 15.90
C TYR A 449 18.30 -11.75 15.73
N HIS A 450 19.05 -11.55 16.81
CA HIS A 450 20.51 -11.73 16.86
C HIS A 450 20.94 -12.93 17.73
N GLY A 451 20.00 -13.79 18.15
CA GLY A 451 20.32 -14.99 18.91
C GLY A 451 20.93 -16.11 18.06
N GLN A 452 21.53 -17.10 18.74
CA GLN A 452 22.28 -18.20 18.12
C GLN A 452 21.50 -19.52 18.01
N SER A 453 20.25 -19.57 18.51
CA SER A 453 19.46 -20.81 18.52
C SER A 453 19.25 -21.34 17.10
N PRO A 454 19.38 -22.65 16.85
CA PRO A 454 19.13 -23.23 15.54
C PRO A 454 17.69 -22.95 15.10
N ARG A 455 17.53 -22.64 13.80
CA ARG A 455 16.25 -22.27 13.19
C ARG A 455 15.92 -23.20 12.04
N THR A 456 14.69 -23.66 11.98
CA THR A 456 14.15 -24.43 10.85
C THR A 456 12.69 -24.06 10.58
N SER A 457 12.14 -24.52 9.47
CA SER A 457 10.71 -24.41 9.17
C SER A 457 10.01 -25.75 9.31
N MET A 458 8.70 -25.72 9.56
CA MET A 458 7.85 -26.91 9.64
C MET A 458 7.96 -27.77 8.36
N ALA A 459 7.95 -27.12 7.18
CA ALA A 459 8.15 -27.74 5.87
C ALA A 459 9.42 -28.62 5.76
N ARG A 460 10.48 -28.31 6.52
CA ARG A 460 11.76 -29.04 6.47
C ARG A 460 11.83 -30.22 7.44
N LEU A 461 10.94 -30.29 8.42
CA LEU A 461 10.97 -31.35 9.44
C LEU A 461 10.90 -32.78 8.87
N PRO A 462 10.13 -33.07 7.80
CA PRO A 462 10.13 -34.40 7.18
C PRO A 462 11.52 -34.94 6.81
N PHE A 463 12.47 -34.07 6.53
CA PHE A 463 13.84 -34.41 6.11
C PHE A 463 14.86 -34.32 7.25
N LEU A 464 14.50 -33.68 8.37
CA LEU A 464 15.38 -33.46 9.52
C LEU A 464 15.05 -34.38 10.71
N ALA A 465 13.87 -35.01 10.69
CA ALA A 465 13.31 -35.79 11.78
C ALA A 465 14.31 -36.80 12.37
N ALA A 466 14.99 -37.59 11.54
CA ALA A 466 15.94 -38.62 11.99
C ALA A 466 17.07 -38.08 12.89
N GLY A 467 17.56 -36.86 12.59
CA GLY A 467 18.59 -36.18 13.37
C GLY A 467 18.05 -35.60 14.69
N MET A 468 16.78 -35.19 14.72
CA MET A 468 16.18 -34.53 15.89
C MET A 468 16.02 -35.45 17.10
N TYR A 469 15.91 -36.77 16.91
CA TYR A 469 15.67 -37.72 18.00
C TYR A 469 16.77 -37.68 19.09
N ASN A 470 18.03 -37.48 18.69
CA ASN A 470 19.17 -37.44 19.63
C ASN A 470 19.48 -36.02 20.12
N VAL A 471 18.66 -35.02 19.79
CA VAL A 471 18.93 -33.61 20.12
C VAL A 471 18.16 -33.22 21.39
N HIS A 472 18.91 -32.83 22.42
CA HIS A 472 18.36 -32.48 23.73
C HIS A 472 17.98 -31.00 23.84
N TYR A 473 17.21 -30.49 22.87
CA TYR A 473 16.82 -29.09 22.80
C TYR A 473 15.31 -28.94 23.05
N GLU A 474 14.92 -27.85 23.68
CA GLU A 474 13.50 -27.47 23.84
C GLU A 474 13.01 -26.74 22.57
N PRO A 475 11.93 -27.21 21.92
CA PRO A 475 11.38 -26.53 20.74
C PRO A 475 10.51 -25.32 21.11
N PHE A 476 10.77 -24.21 20.43
CA PHE A 476 9.93 -23.02 20.40
C PHE A 476 9.31 -22.93 19.02
N VAL A 477 8.00 -23.19 18.93
CA VAL A 477 7.26 -23.06 17.67
C VAL A 477 6.80 -21.62 17.52
N LEU A 478 7.36 -20.91 16.54
CA LEU A 478 6.91 -19.59 16.15
C LEU A 478 5.88 -19.70 15.03
N LEU A 479 4.65 -19.34 15.35
CA LEU A 479 3.52 -19.39 14.44
C LEU A 479 3.16 -17.96 13.97
N PHE A 480 3.14 -17.73 12.66
CA PHE A 480 2.59 -16.51 12.09
C PHE A 480 1.06 -16.51 12.17
N GLN A 481 0.47 -15.38 12.54
CA GLN A 481 -0.98 -15.22 12.61
C GLN A 481 -1.52 -14.44 11.42
N TRP A 482 -2.26 -15.13 10.56
CA TRP A 482 -3.04 -14.47 9.52
C TRP A 482 -4.16 -13.64 10.12
N ARG A 483 -4.26 -12.39 9.66
CA ARG A 483 -5.34 -11.47 10.02
C ARG A 483 -5.61 -10.50 8.88
N GLU A 484 -6.78 -9.92 8.92
CA GLU A 484 -7.07 -8.75 8.09
C GLU A 484 -6.47 -7.52 8.74
N TYR A 485 -5.89 -6.65 7.90
CA TYR A 485 -5.25 -5.44 8.36
C TYR A 485 -6.12 -4.26 8.01
N TYR A 486 -6.56 -3.55 9.04
CA TYR A 486 -7.42 -2.38 8.91
C TYR A 486 -6.63 -1.12 9.24
N LEU A 487 -7.03 -0.01 8.63
CA LEU A 487 -6.37 1.26 8.78
C LEU A 487 -6.72 1.91 10.14
N THR A 488 -7.98 1.76 10.54
CA THR A 488 -8.55 2.16 11.82
C THR A 488 -9.48 1.05 12.35
N PRO A 489 -9.86 1.05 13.64
CA PRO A 489 -10.85 0.11 14.19
C PRO A 489 -12.24 0.21 13.54
N HIS A 490 -12.53 1.31 12.83
CA HIS A 490 -13.82 1.57 12.19
C HIS A 490 -13.77 1.40 10.67
N SER A 491 -12.63 0.97 10.11
CA SER A 491 -12.49 0.79 8.67
C SER A 491 -13.44 -0.31 8.17
N GLN A 492 -14.23 0.01 7.16
CA GLN A 492 -15.20 -0.93 6.58
C GLN A 492 -14.49 -2.08 5.82
N TYR A 493 -13.35 -1.80 5.20
CA TYR A 493 -12.57 -2.76 4.43
C TYR A 493 -11.11 -2.78 4.90
N PRO A 494 -10.45 -3.94 4.84
CA PRO A 494 -9.04 -4.04 5.16
C PRO A 494 -8.16 -3.46 4.03
N ILE A 495 -7.01 -2.88 4.41
CA ILE A 495 -5.94 -2.51 3.48
C ILE A 495 -5.23 -3.74 2.90
N MET A 496 -5.23 -4.84 3.66
CA MET A 496 -4.72 -6.14 3.24
C MET A 496 -5.60 -7.25 3.83
N SER A 497 -6.25 -8.00 2.93
CA SER A 497 -7.00 -9.21 3.29
C SER A 497 -6.08 -10.42 3.41
N VAL A 498 -6.55 -11.44 4.14
CA VAL A 498 -5.92 -12.76 4.15
C VAL A 498 -5.91 -13.37 2.73
N PRO A 499 -4.90 -14.17 2.37
CA PRO A 499 -4.77 -14.70 1.00
C PRO A 499 -5.87 -15.68 0.57
N ALA A 500 -6.61 -16.25 1.53
CA ALA A 500 -7.67 -17.20 1.26
C ALA A 500 -8.80 -17.07 2.30
N PRO A 501 -10.09 -17.18 1.92
CA PRO A 501 -11.22 -16.98 2.82
C PRO A 501 -11.21 -17.88 4.06
N HIS A 502 -10.79 -19.15 3.94
CA HIS A 502 -10.77 -20.11 5.06
C HIS A 502 -9.80 -19.70 6.17
N MET A 503 -8.73 -18.94 5.87
CA MET A 503 -7.79 -18.46 6.88
C MET A 503 -8.42 -17.47 7.86
N LYS A 504 -9.56 -16.86 7.51
CA LYS A 504 -10.32 -16.03 8.45
C LYS A 504 -10.90 -16.82 9.62
N ASN A 505 -11.03 -18.14 9.47
CA ASN A 505 -11.68 -19.01 10.44
C ASN A 505 -10.69 -19.64 11.43
N ILE A 506 -9.39 -19.33 11.33
CA ILE A 506 -8.38 -19.86 12.25
C ILE A 506 -8.57 -19.18 13.62
N ASP A 507 -9.05 -19.94 14.61
CA ASP A 507 -9.20 -19.49 16.00
C ASP A 507 -7.92 -19.77 16.80
N TYR A 508 -6.98 -18.83 16.73
CA TYR A 508 -5.74 -18.88 17.53
C TYR A 508 -6.02 -18.89 19.05
N GLY A 509 -7.19 -18.41 19.49
CA GLY A 509 -7.62 -18.43 20.89
C GLY A 509 -7.87 -19.83 21.45
N LYS A 510 -8.14 -20.83 20.60
CA LYS A 510 -8.19 -22.24 21.02
C LYS A 510 -6.81 -22.80 21.31
N ILE A 511 -5.82 -22.56 20.44
CA ILE A 511 -4.42 -22.95 20.66
C ILE A 511 -3.90 -22.33 21.97
N ARG A 512 -4.22 -21.05 22.21
CA ARG A 512 -3.84 -20.33 23.44
C ARG A 512 -4.37 -20.98 24.73
N ARG A 513 -5.56 -21.58 24.68
CA ARG A 513 -6.23 -22.18 25.85
C ARG A 513 -5.86 -23.66 26.07
N GLU A 514 -5.05 -24.24 25.20
CA GLU A 514 -4.66 -25.64 25.31
C GLU A 514 -3.90 -25.90 26.63
N PRO A 515 -4.35 -26.84 27.48
CA PRO A 515 -3.78 -27.04 28.81
C PRO A 515 -2.28 -27.37 28.84
N LEU A 516 -1.77 -28.00 27.78
CA LEU A 516 -0.37 -28.46 27.70
C LEU A 516 0.59 -27.45 27.05
N LEU A 517 0.05 -26.44 26.37
CA LEU A 517 0.84 -25.43 25.67
C LEU A 517 1.00 -24.17 26.52
N ALA A 518 2.21 -23.63 26.56
CA ALA A 518 2.47 -22.26 26.99
C ALA A 518 2.58 -21.40 25.72
N VAL A 519 1.66 -20.45 25.56
CA VAL A 519 1.58 -19.59 24.38
C VAL A 519 1.81 -18.14 24.79
N THR A 520 2.84 -17.52 24.22
CA THR A 520 3.12 -16.10 24.36
C THR A 520 2.71 -15.38 23.08
N GLU A 521 1.81 -14.40 23.22
CA GLU A 521 1.18 -13.71 22.10
C GLU A 521 1.88 -12.40 21.78
N PHE A 522 2.10 -12.17 20.49
CA PHE A 522 2.56 -10.91 19.94
C PHE A 522 1.63 -10.49 18.82
N THR A 523 1.69 -9.22 18.46
CA THR A 523 0.91 -8.71 17.34
C THR A 523 1.33 -9.44 16.05
N GLY A 524 0.51 -10.39 15.57
CA GLY A 524 0.79 -11.16 14.35
C GLY A 524 1.60 -12.46 14.56
N PHE A 525 1.93 -12.85 15.80
CA PHE A 525 2.67 -14.08 16.09
C PHE A 525 2.23 -14.74 17.40
N SER A 526 2.33 -16.07 17.44
CA SER A 526 2.33 -16.85 18.67
C SER A 526 3.68 -17.55 18.84
N VAL A 527 4.28 -17.47 20.02
CA VAL A 527 5.40 -18.33 20.41
C VAL A 527 4.87 -19.43 21.32
N ILE A 528 4.98 -20.68 20.86
CA ILE A 528 4.35 -21.85 21.46
C ILE A 528 5.45 -22.79 21.97
N LYS A 529 5.33 -23.24 23.21
CA LYS A 529 6.16 -24.30 23.79
C LYS A 529 5.33 -25.21 24.70
N LEU A 530 5.89 -26.33 25.14
CA LEU A 530 5.26 -27.17 26.16
C LEU A 530 5.42 -26.55 27.55
N LYS A 531 4.40 -26.70 28.40
CA LYS A 531 4.52 -26.33 29.83
C LYS A 531 5.50 -27.24 30.59
N LYS A 532 5.61 -28.50 30.16
CA LYS A 532 6.54 -29.49 30.68
C LYS A 532 7.28 -30.10 29.50
N SER A 533 8.55 -29.71 29.31
CA SER A 533 9.41 -30.24 28.25
C SER A 533 10.07 -31.54 28.68
N THR A 534 10.22 -32.47 27.74
CA THR A 534 11.01 -33.71 27.94
C THR A 534 12.49 -33.50 27.62
N ASN A 535 12.89 -32.28 27.22
CA ASN A 535 14.20 -31.96 26.65
C ASN A 535 14.58 -32.89 25.48
N ASN A 536 13.60 -33.37 24.72
CA ASN A 536 13.83 -34.11 23.49
C ASN A 536 13.14 -33.36 22.34
N LEU A 537 13.95 -32.88 21.41
CA LEU A 537 13.48 -32.00 20.34
C LEU A 537 12.39 -32.68 19.50
N ALA A 538 12.55 -33.96 19.16
CA ALA A 538 11.57 -34.70 18.35
C ALA A 538 10.25 -34.93 19.11
N MET A 539 10.35 -35.42 20.34
CA MET A 539 9.18 -35.75 21.17
C MET A 539 8.35 -34.51 21.51
N ASP A 540 9.03 -33.43 21.94
CA ASP A 540 8.36 -32.19 22.31
C ASP A 540 7.75 -31.50 21.08
N THR A 541 8.44 -31.50 19.93
CA THR A 541 7.91 -30.93 18.68
C THR A 541 6.66 -31.68 18.22
N TYR A 542 6.69 -33.01 18.25
CA TYR A 542 5.53 -33.83 17.91
C TYR A 542 4.35 -33.52 18.83
N ALA A 543 4.59 -33.47 20.14
CA ALA A 543 3.56 -33.15 21.11
C ALA A 543 2.92 -31.77 20.84
N ILE A 544 3.71 -30.73 20.54
CA ILE A 544 3.18 -29.40 20.18
C ILE A 544 2.30 -29.49 18.94
N ILE A 545 2.79 -30.11 17.85
CA ILE A 545 2.04 -30.22 16.59
C ILE A 545 0.73 -30.99 16.79
N SER A 546 0.77 -32.13 17.48
CA SER A 546 -0.42 -32.94 17.74
C SER A 546 -1.49 -32.16 18.50
N ARG A 547 -1.12 -31.28 19.43
CA ARG A 547 -2.08 -30.41 20.14
C ARG A 547 -2.63 -29.31 19.24
N MET A 548 -1.80 -28.68 18.42
CA MET A 548 -2.25 -27.66 17.47
C MET A 548 -3.25 -28.23 16.45
N LEU A 549 -3.01 -29.44 15.94
CA LEU A 549 -3.88 -30.10 14.95
C LEU A 549 -5.31 -30.37 15.45
N LEU A 550 -5.56 -30.36 16.77
CA LEU A 550 -6.89 -30.53 17.35
C LEU A 550 -7.81 -29.32 17.10
N TYR A 551 -7.23 -28.13 16.91
CA TYR A 551 -7.98 -26.87 16.89
C TYR A 551 -7.98 -26.17 15.53
N LEU A 552 -7.09 -26.57 14.63
CA LEU A 552 -6.93 -25.95 13.33
C LEU A 552 -7.91 -26.52 12.29
N PRO A 553 -8.37 -25.69 11.32
CA PRO A 553 -9.31 -26.12 10.29
C PRO A 553 -8.67 -27.15 9.34
N GLN A 554 -9.42 -28.19 8.97
CA GLN A 554 -8.95 -29.26 8.08
C GLN A 554 -8.90 -28.79 6.62
N ASP A 555 -7.90 -27.97 6.27
CA ASP A 555 -7.65 -27.47 4.93
C ASP A 555 -6.16 -27.56 4.52
N SER A 556 -5.84 -27.06 3.34
CA SER A 556 -4.50 -27.12 2.74
C SER A 556 -3.38 -26.43 3.54
N SER A 557 -3.70 -25.61 4.55
CA SER A 557 -2.70 -24.99 5.44
C SER A 557 -2.05 -26.01 6.39
N LEU A 558 -2.70 -27.14 6.67
CA LEU A 558 -2.19 -28.13 7.63
C LEU A 558 -1.27 -29.18 7.03
N VAL A 559 -1.06 -29.16 5.71
CA VAL A 559 -0.29 -30.20 5.02
C VAL A 559 1.13 -30.28 5.59
N GLU A 560 1.78 -29.15 5.86
CA GLU A 560 3.12 -29.14 6.43
C GLU A 560 3.16 -29.69 7.86
N LEU A 561 2.20 -29.29 8.71
CA LEU A 561 2.07 -29.82 10.07
C LEU A 561 1.80 -31.32 10.06
N GLN A 562 0.94 -31.81 9.16
CA GLN A 562 0.63 -33.24 9.03
C GLN A 562 1.86 -34.03 8.54
N LEU A 563 2.62 -33.52 7.57
CA LEU A 563 3.85 -34.18 7.11
C LEU A 563 4.94 -34.18 8.18
N ALA A 564 5.09 -33.08 8.92
CA ALA A 564 5.99 -32.99 10.06
C ALA A 564 5.58 -33.99 11.16
N ALA A 565 4.31 -34.03 11.56
CA ALA A 565 3.77 -34.98 12.52
C ALA A 565 3.99 -36.44 12.09
N ALA A 566 3.74 -36.75 10.81
CA ALA A 566 3.97 -38.09 10.27
C ALA A 566 5.44 -38.51 10.40
N SER A 567 6.37 -37.63 10.04
CA SER A 567 7.81 -37.91 10.12
C SER A 567 8.30 -38.11 11.56
N LEU A 568 7.84 -37.27 12.49
CA LEU A 568 8.22 -37.34 13.90
C LEU A 568 7.58 -38.57 14.58
N ALA A 569 6.30 -38.84 14.33
CA ALA A 569 5.64 -40.04 14.82
C ALA A 569 6.34 -41.32 14.32
N ARG A 570 6.79 -41.34 13.06
CA ARG A 570 7.49 -42.48 12.47
C ARG A 570 8.81 -42.78 13.18
N ILE A 571 9.64 -41.76 13.42
CA ILE A 571 10.93 -41.96 14.09
C ILE A 571 10.78 -42.32 15.58
N LEU A 572 9.72 -41.81 16.24
CA LEU A 572 9.39 -42.09 17.64
C LEU A 572 8.73 -43.47 17.82
N GLY A 573 8.41 -44.16 16.72
CA GLY A 573 7.78 -45.48 16.76
C GLY A 573 6.28 -45.46 17.06
N TYR A 574 5.60 -44.31 16.94
CA TYR A 574 4.16 -44.23 17.19
C TYR A 574 3.36 -44.85 16.04
N PRO A 575 2.40 -45.75 16.31
CA PRO A 575 1.72 -46.54 15.27
C PRO A 575 0.79 -45.73 14.36
N HIS A 576 0.42 -44.50 14.74
CA HIS A 576 -0.55 -43.68 14.02
C HIS A 576 0.07 -42.73 12.98
N TRP A 577 1.37 -42.83 12.69
CA TRP A 577 2.07 -41.93 11.76
C TRP A 577 1.48 -41.95 10.33
N GLN A 578 0.94 -43.09 9.88
CA GLN A 578 0.30 -43.22 8.56
C GLN A 578 -0.97 -42.37 8.45
N ASN A 579 -1.70 -42.18 9.55
CA ASN A 579 -2.94 -41.38 9.54
C ASN A 579 -2.65 -39.93 9.15
N HIS A 580 -1.55 -39.37 9.64
CA HIS A 580 -1.09 -38.04 9.26
C HIS A 580 -0.77 -37.92 7.76
N LEU A 581 -0.15 -38.94 7.14
CA LEU A 581 0.09 -38.96 5.69
C LEU A 581 -1.21 -39.02 4.87
N VAL A 582 -2.18 -39.81 5.32
CA VAL A 582 -3.50 -39.90 4.68
C VAL A 582 -4.19 -38.55 4.73
N GLN A 583 -4.16 -37.86 5.88
CA GLN A 583 -4.72 -36.52 6.02
C GLN A 583 -3.98 -35.52 5.13
N ALA A 584 -2.65 -35.48 5.14
CA ALA A 584 -1.87 -34.59 4.27
C ALA A 584 -2.23 -34.76 2.79
N THR A 585 -2.44 -35.99 2.34
CA THR A 585 -2.83 -36.31 0.95
C THR A 585 -4.26 -35.87 0.64
N LYS A 586 -5.17 -35.95 1.62
CA LYS A 586 -6.57 -35.52 1.48
C LYS A 586 -6.72 -34.01 1.38
N LEU A 587 -5.82 -33.26 2.03
CA LEU A 587 -5.89 -31.80 2.14
C LEU A 587 -5.29 -31.04 0.94
N VAL A 588 -4.60 -31.73 0.02
CA VAL A 588 -4.02 -31.12 -1.19
C VAL A 588 -4.86 -31.33 -2.44
N ASN A 589 -4.76 -30.39 -3.37
CA ASN A 589 -5.30 -30.55 -4.72
C ASN A 589 -4.50 -31.59 -5.53
N ASP A 590 -5.06 -32.04 -6.65
CA ASP A 590 -4.46 -33.10 -7.47
C ASP A 590 -3.07 -32.73 -7.99
N TYR A 591 -2.86 -31.45 -8.33
CA TYR A 591 -1.55 -30.93 -8.75
C TYR A 591 -0.45 -31.15 -7.71
N ASN A 592 -0.75 -30.95 -6.42
CA ASN A 592 0.23 -31.09 -5.35
C ASN A 592 0.30 -32.50 -4.75
N ARG A 593 -0.63 -33.39 -5.13
CA ARG A 593 -0.71 -34.76 -4.61
C ARG A 593 0.55 -35.58 -4.88
N SER A 594 1.17 -35.41 -6.05
CA SER A 594 2.45 -36.08 -6.39
C SER A 594 3.59 -35.65 -5.47
N LYS A 595 3.71 -34.35 -5.19
CA LYS A 595 4.73 -33.80 -4.26
C LYS A 595 4.57 -34.38 -2.87
N VAL A 596 3.35 -34.38 -2.33
CA VAL A 596 3.05 -34.96 -1.01
C VAL A 596 3.35 -36.46 -0.98
N LYS A 597 3.01 -37.20 -2.04
CA LYS A 597 3.33 -38.64 -2.15
C LYS A 597 4.85 -38.90 -2.11
N ASN A 598 5.65 -38.07 -2.78
CA ASN A 598 7.11 -38.20 -2.77
C ASN A 598 7.69 -37.99 -1.37
N ILE A 599 7.20 -36.97 -0.65
CA ILE A 599 7.58 -36.75 0.76
C ILE A 599 7.12 -37.93 1.63
N GLY A 600 5.92 -38.45 1.40
CA GLY A 600 5.41 -39.63 2.10
C GLY A 600 6.25 -40.89 1.86
N ALA A 601 6.80 -41.07 0.66
CA ALA A 601 7.74 -42.17 0.37
C ALA A 601 9.05 -42.02 1.16
N HIS A 602 9.57 -40.79 1.27
CA HIS A 602 10.72 -40.50 2.14
C HIS A 602 10.42 -40.82 3.61
N ILE A 603 9.26 -40.40 4.12
CA ILE A 603 8.84 -40.67 5.51
C ILE A 603 8.72 -42.18 5.76
N LYS A 604 8.17 -42.96 4.81
CA LYS A 604 8.07 -44.42 4.91
C LYS A 604 9.43 -45.10 5.06
N ALA A 605 10.46 -44.57 4.40
CA ALA A 605 11.82 -45.10 4.44
C ALA A 605 12.55 -44.79 5.76
N LEU A 606 12.02 -43.89 6.61
CA LEU A 606 12.61 -43.60 7.91
C LEU A 606 12.54 -44.83 8.83
N THR A 607 13.69 -45.16 9.41
CA THR A 607 13.84 -46.23 10.39
C THR A 607 13.33 -45.76 11.76
N PRO A 608 12.34 -46.44 12.37
CA PRO A 608 11.92 -46.11 13.72
C PRO A 608 13.04 -46.40 14.71
N LYS A 609 13.27 -45.50 15.67
CA LYS A 609 14.18 -45.77 16.79
C LYS A 609 13.40 -46.46 17.91
N PRO A 610 13.99 -47.42 18.63
CA PRO A 610 13.31 -48.09 19.73
C PRO A 610 12.88 -47.05 20.77
N LEU A 611 11.64 -47.17 21.28
CA LEU A 611 11.18 -46.36 22.40
C LEU A 611 12.15 -46.58 23.57
N ALA A 612 12.92 -45.55 23.93
CA ALA A 612 13.55 -45.53 25.24
C ALA A 612 12.43 -45.70 26.27
N LYS A 613 12.50 -46.74 27.10
CA LYS A 613 11.52 -46.99 28.17
C LYS A 613 11.37 -45.70 28.97
N ILE A 614 10.24 -45.01 28.79
CA ILE A 614 9.84 -43.88 29.62
C ILE A 614 9.54 -44.51 30.98
N THR A 615 10.44 -44.36 31.94
CA THR A 615 10.15 -44.65 33.34
C THR A 615 9.02 -43.73 33.78
N SER A 616 7.95 -44.37 34.25
CA SER A 616 6.66 -43.86 34.74
C SER A 616 6.68 -42.50 35.40
#